data_AF-A0A7S2GDY6-F1
#
_entry.id   AF-A0A7S2GDY6-F1
#
_cell.length_a   1.000
_cell.length_b   1.000
_cell.length_c   1.000
_cell.angle_alpha   90.00
_cell.angle_beta   90.00
_cell.angle_gamma   90.00
#
_symmetry.space_group_name_H-M   'P 1'
#
loop_
_entity.id
_entity.type
_entity.pdbx_description
1 polymer ?
#
loop_
_entity_poly.entity_id
_entity_poly.type
_entity_poly.pdbx_seq_one_letter_code
_entity_poly.pdbx_strand_id
1 'polypeptide(L)'
;DFPDDLLDVVASYPNACASLHIPAQSGSSAVLESMRRGYTRETYLSLIDRVREMVPGVAISSDFISGFCGETEEDHAQTISLLEAVRFDKAFMFAYSMREKTHAHRRLVDDVPEDVKARRLREVIDTFNAGARASNDAEVGKVHHVLLEGLSKKSDDEWMGRTDTNKRVVVRRSQVAHSPQAMSSSDGMVDVSAGDFVAVRVSQSLSANTLRAEPLARCSIAQFAAQAEWR
;
A
#
# COMPACT_ATOMS: atom_id res chain seq x y z
N ASP A 1 -6.03 8.62 -15.65
CA ASP A 1 -4.90 9.53 -15.90
C ASP A 1 -4.48 10.15 -14.58
N PHE A 2 -3.18 10.24 -14.32
CA PHE A 2 -2.62 11.03 -13.21
C PHE A 2 -1.80 12.16 -13.84
N PRO A 3 -2.35 13.37 -13.97
CA PRO A 3 -1.62 14.49 -14.54
C PRO A 3 -0.50 14.94 -13.60
N ASP A 4 0.55 15.52 -14.16
CA ASP A 4 1.73 15.98 -13.41
C ASP A 4 1.39 16.95 -12.30
N ASP A 5 0.51 17.92 -12.59
CA ASP A 5 0.06 18.91 -11.60
C ASP A 5 -0.53 18.25 -10.34
N LEU A 6 -1.17 17.08 -10.49
CA LEU A 6 -1.68 16.31 -9.35
C LEU A 6 -0.54 15.63 -8.57
N LEU A 7 0.43 15.05 -9.28
CA LEU A 7 1.59 14.41 -8.65
C LEU A 7 2.48 15.44 -7.94
N ASP A 8 2.65 16.62 -8.52
CA ASP A 8 3.37 17.75 -7.91
C ASP A 8 2.71 18.19 -6.61
N VAL A 9 1.37 18.27 -6.58
CA VAL A 9 0.63 18.55 -5.34
C VAL A 9 0.88 17.45 -4.30
N VAL A 10 0.81 16.18 -4.69
CA VAL A 10 1.07 15.07 -3.74
C VAL A 10 2.50 15.12 -3.20
N ALA A 11 3.49 15.45 -4.04
CA ALA A 11 4.89 15.54 -3.64
C ALA A 11 5.21 16.78 -2.78
N SER A 12 4.54 17.90 -3.03
CA SER A 12 4.90 19.19 -2.42
C SER A 12 4.32 19.40 -1.02
N TYR A 13 3.20 18.73 -0.71
CA TYR A 13 2.45 18.98 0.52
C TYR A 13 2.60 17.82 1.51
N PRO A 14 3.22 18.02 2.69
CA PRO A 14 3.45 16.93 3.64
C PRO A 14 2.15 16.42 4.28
N ASN A 15 1.05 17.16 4.17
CA ASN A 15 -0.28 16.73 4.59
C ASN A 15 -1.07 15.98 3.49
N ALA A 16 -0.48 15.80 2.30
CA ALA A 16 -0.97 14.88 1.30
C ALA A 16 -0.26 13.54 1.47
N CYS A 17 -1.01 12.45 1.67
CA CYS A 17 -0.42 11.13 1.80
C CYS A 17 0.23 10.69 0.48
N ALA A 18 1.47 10.22 0.54
CA ALA A 18 2.17 9.58 -0.57
C ALA A 18 1.64 8.15 -0.80
N SER A 19 0.34 8.01 -1.07
CA SER A 19 -0.33 6.73 -1.30
C SER A 19 -1.35 6.87 -2.43
N LEU A 20 -1.08 6.25 -3.57
CA LEU A 20 -1.93 6.32 -4.75
C LEU A 20 -2.59 4.98 -5.05
N HIS A 21 -3.87 5.03 -5.41
CA HIS A 21 -4.60 3.87 -5.90
C HIS A 21 -4.72 3.94 -7.42
N ILE A 22 -4.01 3.04 -8.10
CA ILE A 22 -3.89 3.00 -9.56
C ILE A 22 -4.30 1.60 -10.03
N PRO A 23 -5.59 1.39 -10.37
CA PRO A 23 -6.10 0.06 -10.69
C PRO A 23 -5.47 -0.50 -11.97
N ALA A 24 -4.71 -1.58 -11.86
CA ALA A 24 -4.11 -2.30 -12.98
C ALA A 24 -5.16 -3.22 -13.61
N GLN A 25 -5.90 -3.96 -12.79
CA GLN A 25 -6.90 -4.99 -13.13
C GLN A 25 -6.29 -6.28 -13.68
N SER A 26 -5.39 -6.18 -14.65
CA SER A 26 -4.61 -7.28 -15.22
C SER A 26 -3.24 -6.76 -15.68
N GLY A 27 -2.25 -7.65 -15.77
CA GLY A 27 -0.98 -7.34 -16.39
C GLY A 27 -0.96 -7.55 -17.91
N SER A 28 -2.01 -8.12 -18.50
CA SER A 28 -2.08 -8.36 -19.95
C SER A 28 -2.85 -7.27 -20.68
N SER A 29 -2.22 -6.67 -21.69
CA SER A 29 -2.88 -5.69 -22.58
C SER A 29 -4.09 -6.28 -23.31
N ALA A 30 -4.07 -7.57 -23.68
CA ALA A 30 -5.19 -8.23 -24.33
C ALA A 30 -6.40 -8.39 -23.38
N VAL A 31 -6.13 -8.79 -22.13
CA VAL A 31 -7.17 -8.87 -21.09
C VAL A 31 -7.72 -7.49 -20.75
N LEU A 32 -6.86 -6.48 -20.64
CA LEU A 32 -7.25 -5.09 -20.40
C LEU A 32 -8.16 -4.56 -21.50
N GLU A 33 -7.86 -4.84 -22.77
CA GLU A 33 -8.72 -4.49 -23.90
C GLU A 33 -10.09 -5.19 -23.82
N SER A 34 -10.12 -6.48 -23.50
CA SER A 34 -11.37 -7.25 -23.30
C SER A 34 -12.21 -6.71 -22.13
N MET A 35 -11.54 -6.22 -21.08
CA MET A 35 -12.16 -5.49 -19.95
C MET A 35 -12.58 -4.05 -20.31
N ARG A 36 -12.33 -3.59 -21.55
CA ARG A 36 -12.55 -2.21 -22.03
C ARG A 36 -11.77 -1.15 -21.24
N ARG A 37 -10.54 -1.46 -20.87
CA ARG A 37 -9.61 -0.48 -20.31
C ARG A 37 -8.93 0.28 -21.45
N GLY A 38 -8.89 1.61 -21.35
CA GLY A 38 -8.30 2.48 -22.36
C GLY A 38 -6.78 2.64 -22.24
N TYR A 39 -6.09 1.64 -21.68
CA TYR A 39 -4.65 1.66 -21.44
C TYR A 39 -4.06 0.26 -21.62
N THR A 40 -2.77 0.19 -21.94
CA THR A 40 -2.00 -1.05 -22.05
C THR A 40 -1.12 -1.26 -20.83
N ARG A 41 -0.52 -2.44 -20.72
CA ARG A 41 0.50 -2.75 -19.71
C ARG A 41 1.66 -1.74 -19.74
N GLU A 42 2.14 -1.39 -20.93
CA GLU A 42 3.30 -0.52 -21.15
C GLU A 42 3.00 0.91 -20.70
N THR A 43 1.79 1.41 -21.01
CA THR A 43 1.33 2.72 -20.52
C THR A 43 1.18 2.72 -19.00
N TYR A 44 0.72 1.61 -18.41
CA TYR A 44 0.63 1.47 -16.96
C TYR A 44 2.01 1.49 -16.29
N LEU A 45 2.98 0.74 -16.83
CA LEU A 45 4.35 0.73 -16.29
C LEU A 45 5.01 2.12 -16.40
N SER A 46 4.87 2.78 -17.55
CA SER A 46 5.36 4.15 -17.73
C SER A 46 4.74 5.12 -16.71
N LEU A 47 3.47 4.94 -16.39
CA LEU A 47 2.79 5.74 -15.36
C LEU A 47 3.38 5.47 -13.96
N ILE A 48 3.62 4.20 -13.61
CA ILE A 48 4.22 3.84 -12.32
C ILE A 48 5.62 4.43 -12.18
N ASP A 49 6.45 4.35 -13.23
CA ASP A 49 7.80 4.89 -13.22
C ASP A 49 7.79 6.41 -13.01
N ARG A 50 6.94 7.13 -13.75
CA ARG A 50 6.74 8.58 -13.58
C ARG A 50 6.26 8.94 -12.19
N VAL A 51 5.28 8.21 -11.66
CA VAL A 51 4.75 8.43 -10.30
C VAL A 51 5.84 8.28 -9.24
N ARG A 52 6.73 7.29 -9.39
CA ARG A 52 7.85 7.07 -8.46
C ARG A 52 8.95 8.12 -8.58
N GLU A 53 9.17 8.63 -9.78
CA GLU A 53 10.11 9.73 -10.02
C GLU A 53 9.62 11.03 -9.37
N MET A 54 8.33 11.35 -9.55
CA MET A 54 7.75 12.59 -9.04
C MET A 54 7.41 12.55 -7.55
N VAL A 55 7.01 11.38 -7.03
CA VAL A 55 6.62 11.20 -5.62
C VAL A 55 7.50 10.10 -4.99
N PRO A 56 8.73 10.42 -4.55
CA PRO A 56 9.61 9.46 -3.90
C PRO A 56 8.95 8.82 -2.67
N GLY A 57 9.06 7.50 -2.54
CA GLY A 57 8.48 6.75 -1.42
C GLY A 57 6.97 6.53 -1.51
N VAL A 58 6.33 6.87 -2.64
CA VAL A 58 4.90 6.64 -2.86
C VAL A 58 4.51 5.17 -2.73
N ALA A 59 3.50 4.92 -1.90
CA ALA A 59 2.85 3.62 -1.81
C ALA A 59 1.86 3.46 -2.96
N ILE A 60 1.94 2.33 -3.67
CA ILE A 60 1.04 2.04 -4.79
C ILE A 60 0.08 0.94 -4.40
N SER A 61 -1.21 1.20 -4.59
CA SER A 61 -2.25 0.21 -4.43
C SER A 61 -3.02 -0.06 -5.71
N SER A 62 -3.56 -1.26 -5.84
CA SER A 62 -4.24 -1.68 -7.07
C SER A 62 -5.31 -2.74 -6.84
N ASP A 63 -6.06 -3.03 -7.90
CA ASP A 63 -7.01 -4.15 -7.95
C ASP A 63 -6.59 -5.13 -9.05
N PHE A 64 -6.80 -6.42 -8.82
CA PHE A 64 -6.53 -7.50 -9.76
C PHE A 64 -7.71 -8.45 -9.87
N ILE A 65 -8.02 -8.86 -11.10
CA ILE A 65 -9.03 -9.87 -11.41
C ILE A 65 -8.32 -11.02 -12.14
N SER A 66 -8.30 -12.20 -11.52
CA SER A 66 -7.72 -13.41 -12.09
C SER A 66 -8.79 -14.27 -12.76
N GLY A 67 -8.48 -14.82 -13.93
CA GLY A 67 -9.37 -15.73 -14.65
C GLY A 67 -10.51 -15.03 -15.37
N PHE A 68 -10.27 -13.83 -15.89
CA PHE A 68 -11.26 -13.12 -16.72
C PHE A 68 -11.56 -13.91 -18.01
N CYS A 69 -12.73 -13.68 -18.61
CA CYS A 69 -13.15 -14.31 -19.86
C CYS A 69 -12.03 -14.27 -20.93
N GLY A 70 -11.64 -15.43 -21.44
CA GLY A 70 -10.61 -15.61 -22.46
C GLY A 70 -9.16 -15.50 -21.96
N GLU A 71 -8.91 -15.36 -20.64
CA GLU A 71 -7.55 -15.21 -20.11
C GLU A 71 -6.71 -16.49 -20.28
N THR A 72 -5.60 -16.37 -20.99
CA THR A 72 -4.63 -17.45 -21.24
C THR A 72 -3.59 -17.59 -20.12
N GLU A 73 -2.76 -18.64 -20.17
CA GLU A 73 -1.64 -18.77 -19.21
C GLU A 73 -0.58 -17.68 -19.42
N GLU A 74 -0.34 -17.27 -20.67
CA GLU A 74 0.55 -16.16 -21.02
C GLU A 74 0.04 -14.83 -20.43
N ASP A 75 -1.27 -14.58 -20.48
CA ASP A 75 -1.87 -13.38 -19.91
C ASP A 75 -1.74 -13.34 -18.38
N HIS A 76 -1.94 -14.49 -17.74
CA HIS A 76 -1.77 -14.63 -16.31
C HIS A 76 -0.29 -14.46 -15.91
N ALA A 77 0.65 -15.02 -16.65
CA ALA A 77 2.09 -14.81 -16.43
C ALA A 77 2.49 -13.33 -16.57
N GLN A 78 1.87 -12.59 -17.49
CA GLN A 78 2.02 -11.13 -17.54
C GLN A 78 1.49 -10.47 -16.27
N THR A 79 0.35 -10.89 -15.72
CA THR A 79 -0.16 -10.39 -14.44
C THR A 79 0.82 -10.64 -13.28
N ILE A 80 1.40 -11.83 -13.20
CA ILE A 80 2.42 -12.16 -12.19
C ILE A 80 3.65 -11.25 -12.34
N SER A 81 4.21 -11.13 -13.54
CA SER A 81 5.38 -10.27 -13.76
C SER A 81 5.09 -8.78 -13.51
N LEU A 82 3.84 -8.32 -13.66
CA LEU A 82 3.48 -6.94 -13.30
C LEU A 82 3.57 -6.73 -11.78
N LEU A 83 3.06 -7.69 -11.00
CA LEU A 83 3.14 -7.64 -9.53
C LEU A 83 4.59 -7.60 -9.06
N GLU A 84 5.47 -8.39 -9.68
CA GLU A 84 6.90 -8.45 -9.37
C GLU A 84 7.63 -7.14 -9.72
N ALA A 85 7.32 -6.56 -10.89
CA ALA A 85 7.93 -5.32 -11.36
C ALA A 85 7.47 -4.11 -10.53
N VAL A 86 6.17 -4.01 -10.28
CA VAL A 86 5.58 -2.85 -9.60
C VAL A 86 5.69 -2.97 -8.09
N ARG A 87 5.72 -4.15 -7.48
CA ARG A 87 5.84 -4.33 -6.02
C ARG A 87 4.85 -3.47 -5.22
N PHE A 88 3.57 -3.73 -5.42
CA PHE A 88 2.47 -3.01 -4.77
C PHE A 88 2.53 -3.10 -3.24
N ASP A 89 2.15 -2.02 -2.56
CA ASP A 89 1.99 -1.96 -1.11
C ASP A 89 0.65 -2.53 -0.65
N LYS A 90 -0.35 -2.47 -1.54
CA LYS A 90 -1.68 -3.03 -1.28
C LYS A 90 -2.34 -3.49 -2.56
N ALA A 91 -2.89 -4.69 -2.56
CA ALA A 91 -3.65 -5.20 -3.69
C ALA A 91 -4.99 -5.76 -3.21
N PHE A 92 -6.06 -5.43 -3.93
CA PHE A 92 -7.33 -6.15 -3.84
C PHE A 92 -7.38 -7.17 -4.95
N MET A 93 -7.48 -8.45 -4.60
CA MET A 93 -7.29 -9.54 -5.54
C MET A 93 -8.53 -10.43 -5.52
N PHE A 94 -9.12 -10.65 -6.69
CA PHE A 94 -10.37 -11.38 -6.84
C PHE A 94 -10.27 -12.39 -7.97
N ALA A 95 -10.87 -13.57 -7.80
CA ALA A 95 -11.20 -14.41 -8.94
C ALA A 95 -12.37 -13.76 -9.70
N TYR A 96 -12.34 -13.83 -11.03
CA TYR A 96 -13.44 -13.33 -11.84
C TYR A 96 -14.72 -14.10 -11.52
N SER A 97 -15.79 -13.36 -11.26
CA SER A 97 -17.15 -13.89 -11.21
C SER A 97 -18.02 -13.05 -12.12
N MET A 98 -18.84 -13.72 -12.92
CA MET A 98 -19.77 -13.05 -13.80
C MET A 98 -20.82 -12.30 -12.99
N ARG A 99 -21.08 -11.05 -13.38
CA ARG A 99 -22.11 -10.21 -12.77
C ARG A 99 -23.12 -9.80 -13.83
N GLU A 100 -24.40 -9.98 -13.52
CA GLU A 100 -25.49 -9.55 -14.40
C GLU A 100 -25.33 -8.08 -14.83
N LYS A 101 -25.85 -7.74 -16.01
CA LYS A 101 -25.87 -6.38 -16.57
C LYS A 101 -24.49 -5.79 -16.92
N THR A 102 -23.40 -6.51 -16.75
CA THR A 102 -22.06 -6.08 -17.20
C THR A 102 -21.86 -6.29 -18.71
N HIS A 103 -20.83 -5.64 -19.29
CA HIS A 103 -20.42 -5.91 -20.67
C HIS A 103 -20.05 -7.39 -20.86
N ALA A 104 -19.24 -7.92 -19.94
CA ALA A 104 -18.81 -9.31 -19.97
C ALA A 104 -20.00 -10.27 -19.99
N HIS A 105 -20.98 -10.09 -19.10
CA HIS A 105 -22.21 -10.90 -19.09
C HIS A 105 -23.01 -10.85 -20.42
N ARG A 106 -22.95 -9.75 -21.16
CA ARG A 106 -23.72 -9.58 -22.41
C ARG A 106 -22.98 -10.06 -23.66
N ARG A 107 -21.64 -10.10 -23.63
CA ARG A 107 -20.81 -10.14 -24.84
C ARG A 107 -19.67 -11.15 -24.78
N LEU A 108 -19.33 -11.67 -23.61
CA LEU A 108 -18.22 -12.60 -23.40
C LEU A 108 -18.74 -13.93 -22.84
N VAL A 109 -17.97 -14.98 -23.07
CA VAL A 109 -18.19 -16.30 -22.47
C VAL A 109 -17.21 -16.44 -21.32
N ASP A 110 -17.69 -16.87 -20.16
CA ASP A 110 -16.84 -17.26 -19.05
C ASP A 110 -16.34 -18.69 -19.29
N ASP A 111 -15.20 -18.78 -19.96
CA ASP A 111 -14.59 -20.01 -20.46
C ASP A 111 -13.37 -20.47 -19.63
N VAL A 112 -13.01 -19.72 -18.59
CA VAL A 112 -11.95 -20.11 -17.65
C VAL A 112 -12.55 -20.98 -16.55
N PRO A 113 -12.09 -22.22 -16.34
CA PRO A 113 -12.60 -23.09 -15.28
C PRO A 113 -12.37 -22.53 -13.87
N GLU A 114 -13.30 -22.75 -12.94
CA GLU A 114 -13.23 -22.24 -11.57
C GLU A 114 -11.96 -22.68 -10.81
N ASP A 115 -11.48 -23.90 -11.03
CA ASP A 115 -10.23 -24.39 -10.43
C ASP A 115 -9.00 -23.63 -10.97
N VAL A 116 -9.01 -23.24 -12.25
CA VAL A 116 -7.97 -22.40 -12.85
C VAL A 116 -8.05 -20.98 -12.27
N LYS A 117 -9.24 -20.39 -12.15
CA LYS A 117 -9.41 -19.06 -11.51
C LYS A 117 -8.88 -19.05 -10.08
N ALA A 118 -9.21 -20.08 -9.30
CA ALA A 118 -8.76 -20.23 -7.91
C ALA A 118 -7.24 -20.42 -7.81
N ARG A 119 -6.64 -21.21 -8.71
CA ARG A 119 -5.18 -21.38 -8.79
C ARG A 119 -4.49 -20.05 -9.10
N ARG A 120 -4.94 -19.33 -10.14
CA ARG A 120 -4.39 -18.05 -10.56
C ARG A 120 -4.51 -16.98 -9.48
N LEU A 121 -5.67 -16.89 -8.80
CA LEU A 121 -5.83 -15.99 -7.67
C LEU A 121 -4.82 -16.28 -6.55
N ARG A 122 -4.57 -17.57 -6.26
CA ARG A 122 -3.57 -17.96 -5.25
C ARG A 122 -2.17 -17.51 -5.65
N GLU A 123 -1.78 -17.73 -6.90
CA GLU A 123 -0.47 -17.30 -7.43
C GLU A 123 -0.30 -15.78 -7.37
N VAL A 124 -1.36 -15.01 -7.69
CA VAL A 124 -1.38 -13.54 -7.54
C VAL A 124 -1.21 -13.13 -6.07
N ILE A 125 -1.94 -13.77 -5.15
CA ILE A 125 -1.84 -13.50 -3.70
C ILE A 125 -0.44 -13.80 -3.18
N ASP A 126 0.13 -14.93 -3.56
CA ASP A 126 1.45 -15.37 -3.10
C ASP A 126 2.55 -14.43 -3.62
N THR A 127 2.47 -14.04 -4.89
CA THR A 127 3.39 -13.07 -5.51
C THR A 127 3.32 -11.71 -4.83
N PHE A 128 2.10 -11.19 -4.62
CA PHE A 128 1.88 -9.94 -3.88
C PHE A 128 2.46 -10.02 -2.46
N ASN A 129 2.16 -11.09 -1.72
CA ASN A 129 2.61 -11.24 -0.34
C ASN A 129 4.14 -11.30 -0.23
N ALA A 130 4.81 -11.94 -1.18
CA ALA A 130 6.28 -11.98 -1.23
C ALA A 130 6.86 -10.57 -1.40
N GLY A 131 6.32 -9.78 -2.32
CA GLY A 131 6.73 -8.39 -2.53
C GLY A 131 6.42 -7.48 -1.33
N ALA A 132 5.20 -7.56 -0.79
CA ALA A 132 4.76 -6.77 0.36
C ALA A 132 5.56 -7.11 1.63
N ARG A 133 5.92 -8.39 1.82
CA ARG A 133 6.83 -8.82 2.90
C ARG A 133 8.20 -8.18 2.76
N ALA A 134 8.80 -8.24 1.56
CA ALA A 134 10.10 -7.62 1.32
C ALA A 134 10.07 -6.08 1.53
N SER A 135 8.99 -5.42 1.09
CA SER A 135 8.76 -3.99 1.34
C SER A 135 8.72 -3.69 2.84
N ASN A 136 7.92 -4.41 3.63
CA ASN A 136 7.83 -4.18 5.07
C ASN A 136 9.12 -4.53 5.83
N ASP A 137 9.84 -5.58 5.41
CA ASP A 137 11.11 -5.94 6.02
C ASP A 137 12.14 -4.82 5.82
N ALA A 138 12.09 -4.09 4.69
CA ALA A 138 12.91 -2.91 4.42
C ALA A 138 12.51 -1.67 5.25
N GLU A 139 11.37 -1.68 5.93
CA GLU A 139 10.95 -0.58 6.81
C GLU A 139 11.59 -0.65 8.20
N VAL A 140 12.17 -1.78 8.58
CA VAL A 140 12.82 -1.96 9.90
C VAL A 140 13.93 -0.93 10.09
N GLY A 141 13.90 -0.22 11.20
CA GLY A 141 14.83 0.86 11.55
C GLY A 141 14.41 2.24 11.08
N LYS A 142 13.51 2.36 10.09
CA LYS A 142 13.00 3.65 9.63
C LYS A 142 12.03 4.27 10.64
N VAL A 143 11.91 5.59 10.57
CA VAL A 143 10.97 6.35 11.40
C VAL A 143 9.76 6.73 10.55
N HIS A 144 8.57 6.49 11.08
CA HIS A 144 7.29 6.78 10.42
C HIS A 144 6.45 7.72 11.26
N HIS A 145 5.65 8.55 10.59
CA HIS A 145 4.60 9.34 11.22
C HIS A 145 3.32 8.51 11.28
N VAL A 146 2.84 8.21 12.47
CA VAL A 146 1.70 7.31 12.66
C VAL A 146 0.56 8.02 13.35
N LEU A 147 -0.62 7.99 12.72
CA LEU A 147 -1.88 8.33 13.36
C LEU A 147 -2.35 7.14 14.20
N LEU A 148 -2.50 7.32 15.50
CA LEU A 148 -3.08 6.30 16.38
C LEU A 148 -4.59 6.24 16.19
N GLU A 149 -5.13 5.08 15.81
CA GLU A 149 -6.56 4.86 15.58
C GLU A 149 -7.27 4.32 16.84
N GLY A 150 -6.55 3.61 17.71
CA GLY A 150 -7.11 3.00 18.92
C GLY A 150 -6.24 1.86 19.44
N LEU A 151 -6.72 1.10 20.42
CA LEU A 151 -5.99 -0.05 20.96
C LEU A 151 -5.87 -1.17 19.92
N SER A 152 -4.77 -1.93 20.00
CA SER A 152 -4.59 -3.14 19.21
C SER A 152 -5.63 -4.19 19.61
N LYS A 153 -6.25 -4.82 18.62
CA LYS A 153 -7.23 -5.91 18.86
C LYS A 153 -6.64 -7.10 19.64
N LYS A 154 -5.32 -7.22 19.69
CA LYS A 154 -4.61 -8.34 20.32
C LYS A 154 -4.02 -8.00 21.70
N SER A 155 -3.95 -6.73 22.06
CA SER A 155 -3.32 -6.29 23.32
C SER A 155 -3.72 -4.86 23.69
N ASP A 156 -4.09 -4.65 24.96
CA ASP A 156 -4.37 -3.32 25.52
C ASP A 156 -3.10 -2.53 25.87
N ASP A 157 -1.94 -3.20 25.84
CA ASP A 157 -0.60 -2.62 26.02
C ASP A 157 -0.03 -2.05 24.71
N GLU A 158 -0.78 -2.12 23.61
CA GLU A 158 -0.35 -1.69 22.30
C GLU A 158 -1.42 -0.81 21.64
N TRP A 159 -0.97 0.27 21.02
CA TRP A 159 -1.77 1.04 20.08
C TRP A 159 -1.73 0.42 18.69
N MET A 160 -2.78 0.69 17.92
CA MET A 160 -2.88 0.47 16.50
C MET A 160 -2.97 1.81 15.79
N GLY A 161 -2.23 1.95 14.70
CA GLY A 161 -2.26 3.14 13.87
C GLY A 161 -1.88 2.87 12.42
N ARG A 162 -1.80 3.94 11.63
CA ARG A 162 -1.34 3.88 10.23
C ARG A 162 -0.34 4.97 9.88
N THR A 163 0.58 4.60 8.99
CA THR A 163 1.48 5.52 8.30
C THR A 163 0.74 6.31 7.22
N ASP A 164 1.40 7.34 6.67
CA ASP A 164 0.98 8.07 5.46
C ASP A 164 0.88 7.18 4.21
N THR A 165 1.70 6.14 4.12
CA THR A 165 1.65 5.05 3.14
C THR A 165 0.59 3.99 3.44
N ASN A 166 -0.28 4.25 4.43
CA ASN A 166 -1.39 3.40 4.86
C ASN A 166 -0.96 2.01 5.40
N LYS A 167 0.32 1.84 5.74
CA LYS A 167 0.82 0.63 6.41
C LYS A 167 0.29 0.60 7.84
N ARG A 168 -0.17 -0.57 8.27
CA ARG A 168 -0.64 -0.79 9.64
C ARG A 168 0.55 -0.92 10.58
N VAL A 169 0.53 -0.17 11.68
CA VAL A 169 1.60 -0.19 12.69
C VAL A 169 0.99 -0.46 14.06
N VAL A 170 1.57 -1.43 14.76
CA VAL A 170 1.33 -1.67 16.18
C VAL A 170 2.42 -0.96 16.97
N VAL A 171 2.04 -0.09 17.90
CA VAL A 171 2.97 0.75 18.66
C VAL A 171 2.85 0.40 20.13
N ARG A 172 3.98 0.17 20.81
CA ARG A 172 3.97 -0.07 22.26
C ARG A 172 3.33 1.13 22.98
N ARG A 173 2.44 0.88 23.95
CA ARG A 173 1.87 1.95 24.78
C ARG A 173 2.87 2.38 25.85
N SER A 174 3.31 3.62 25.75
CA SER A 174 4.14 4.29 26.75
C SER A 174 3.95 5.79 26.66
N GLN A 175 4.43 6.51 27.66
CA GLN A 175 4.63 7.95 27.52
C GLN A 175 5.72 8.21 26.47
N VAL A 176 5.61 9.36 25.81
CA VAL A 176 6.51 9.79 24.72
C VAL A 176 6.89 11.24 24.95
N ALA A 177 7.97 11.72 24.33
CA ALA A 177 8.28 13.14 24.36
C ALA A 177 7.14 13.96 23.71
N HIS A 178 6.76 15.08 24.32
CA HIS A 178 5.68 15.94 23.79
C HIS A 178 6.01 16.60 22.44
N SER A 179 7.28 16.59 22.03
CA SER A 179 7.79 17.08 20.76
C SER A 179 9.11 16.39 20.39
N PRO A 180 9.53 16.40 19.11
CA PRO A 180 10.84 15.88 18.70
C PRO A 180 12.02 16.53 19.44
N GLN A 181 11.94 17.83 19.69
CA GLN A 181 13.00 18.60 20.37
C GLN A 181 13.16 18.22 21.85
N ALA A 182 12.14 17.62 22.46
CA ALA A 182 12.14 17.20 23.86
C ALA A 182 12.59 15.74 24.07
N MET A 183 13.02 15.04 23.02
CA MET A 183 13.45 13.63 23.13
C MET A 183 14.70 13.43 24.01
N SER A 184 15.50 14.49 24.23
CA SER A 184 16.70 14.45 25.08
C SER A 184 16.46 14.84 26.54
N SER A 185 15.26 15.31 26.89
CA SER A 185 14.89 15.70 28.26
C SER A 185 13.92 14.70 28.88
N SER A 186 14.15 14.33 30.15
CA SER A 186 13.17 13.55 30.92
C SER A 186 11.92 14.37 31.30
N ASP A 187 12.03 15.70 31.25
CA ASP A 187 10.91 16.63 31.43
C ASP A 187 10.09 16.72 30.13
N GLY A 188 8.75 16.67 30.25
CA GLY A 188 7.85 16.80 29.11
C GLY A 188 7.48 15.48 28.40
N MET A 189 7.49 14.36 29.12
CA MET A 189 6.81 13.13 28.69
C MET A 189 5.29 13.31 28.77
N VAL A 190 4.56 12.79 27.79
CA VAL A 190 3.09 12.86 27.71
C VAL A 190 2.50 11.51 27.36
N ASP A 191 1.30 11.26 27.86
CA ASP A 191 0.47 10.15 27.38
C ASP A 191 -0.04 10.45 25.96
N VAL A 192 -0.19 9.39 25.17
CA VAL A 192 -0.78 9.43 23.83
C VAL A 192 -2.13 8.73 23.82
N SER A 193 -2.98 9.16 22.90
CA SER A 193 -4.36 8.73 22.76
C SER A 193 -4.72 8.52 21.29
N ALA A 194 -5.86 7.87 21.04
CA ALA A 194 -6.39 7.77 19.69
C ALA A 194 -6.63 9.19 19.11
N GLY A 195 -6.21 9.41 17.87
CA GLY A 195 -6.20 10.71 17.21
C GLY A 195 -4.87 11.46 17.30
N ASP A 196 -3.96 11.05 18.18
CA ASP A 196 -2.62 11.62 18.22
C ASP A 196 -1.76 11.10 17.07
N PHE A 197 -0.89 11.99 16.60
CA PHE A 197 0.17 11.67 15.67
C PHE A 197 1.50 11.49 16.41
N VAL A 198 2.16 10.36 16.16
CA VAL A 198 3.37 9.95 16.87
C VAL A 198 4.44 9.53 15.87
N ALA A 199 5.65 10.06 16.02
CA ALA A 199 6.83 9.52 15.35
C ALA A 199 7.20 8.19 16.01
N VAL A 200 7.31 7.13 15.21
CA VAL A 200 7.64 5.78 15.70
C VAL A 200 8.79 5.19 14.91
N ARG A 201 9.67 4.45 15.56
CA ARG A 201 10.72 3.69 14.89
C ARG A 201 10.31 2.24 14.72
N VAL A 202 10.29 1.76 13.49
CA VAL A 202 9.92 0.37 13.21
C VAL A 202 10.98 -0.54 13.80
N SER A 203 10.56 -1.43 14.70
CA SER A 203 11.43 -2.41 15.34
C SER A 203 11.33 -3.78 14.68
N GLN A 204 10.19 -4.11 14.07
CA GLN A 204 9.97 -5.40 13.43
C GLN A 204 8.89 -5.35 12.34
N SER A 205 9.07 -6.12 11.28
CA SER A 205 8.02 -6.49 10.33
C SER A 205 7.31 -7.76 10.82
N LEU A 206 6.02 -7.69 11.11
CA LEU A 206 5.23 -8.81 11.65
C LEU A 206 4.57 -9.65 10.56
N SER A 207 4.26 -9.04 9.42
CA SER A 207 3.61 -9.68 8.27
C SER A 207 3.76 -8.81 7.02
N ALA A 208 3.30 -9.30 5.87
CA ALA A 208 3.19 -8.52 4.64
C ALA A 208 2.43 -7.19 4.80
N ASN A 209 1.60 -7.03 5.84
CA ASN A 209 0.76 -5.84 6.04
C ASN A 209 0.83 -5.25 7.45
N THR A 210 1.83 -5.58 8.28
CA THR A 210 1.90 -5.03 9.66
C THR A 210 3.32 -4.86 10.14
N LEU A 211 3.58 -3.69 10.69
CA LEU A 211 4.80 -3.33 11.37
C LEU A 211 4.57 -3.26 12.88
N ARG A 212 5.64 -3.47 13.64
CA ARG A 212 5.74 -3.15 15.06
C ARG A 212 6.73 -2.02 15.21
N ALA A 213 6.43 -1.06 16.06
CA ALA A 213 7.27 0.10 16.28
C ALA A 213 7.33 0.51 17.74
N GLU A 214 8.45 1.13 18.10
CA GLU A 214 8.63 1.82 19.39
C GLU A 214 8.31 3.30 19.20
N PRO A 215 7.51 3.91 20.08
CA PRO A 215 7.19 5.32 19.96
C PRO A 215 8.37 6.21 20.36
N LEU A 216 8.49 7.37 19.71
CA LEU A 216 9.56 8.34 19.96
C LEU A 216 9.01 9.63 20.58
N ALA A 217 8.13 10.32 19.85
CA ALA A 217 7.58 11.61 20.25
C ALA A 217 6.22 11.86 19.61
N ARG A 218 5.35 12.59 20.31
CA ARG A 218 4.16 13.17 19.68
C ARG A 218 4.61 14.32 18.78
N CYS A 219 4.15 14.36 17.54
CA CYS A 219 4.51 15.43 16.62
C CYS A 219 3.45 15.67 15.54
N SER A 220 3.28 16.93 15.14
CA SER A 220 2.49 17.27 13.97
C SER A 220 3.19 16.83 12.67
N ILE A 221 2.44 16.80 11.58
CA ILE A 221 2.97 16.52 10.23
C ILE A 221 4.13 17.47 9.89
N ALA A 222 3.97 18.76 10.16
CA ALA A 222 5.00 19.77 9.89
C ALA A 222 6.27 19.55 10.73
N GLN A 223 6.10 19.18 12.02
CA GLN A 223 7.23 18.85 12.88
C GLN A 223 7.98 17.61 12.40
N PHE A 224 7.25 16.57 12.01
CA PHE A 224 7.83 15.35 11.45
C PHE A 224 8.62 15.64 10.17
N ALA A 225 8.01 16.37 9.23
CA ALA A 225 8.64 16.73 7.96
C ALA A 225 9.91 17.58 8.15
N ALA A 226 10.00 18.38 9.21
CA ALA A 226 11.17 19.20 9.51
C ALA A 226 12.36 18.42 10.13
N GLN A 227 12.16 17.17 10.58
CA GLN A 227 13.23 16.35 11.16
C GLN A 227 14.04 15.64 10.07
N ALA A 228 15.18 16.20 9.68
CA ALA A 228 16.03 15.61 8.65
C ALA A 228 16.57 14.22 9.03
N GLU A 229 16.79 13.95 10.31
CA GLU A 229 17.28 12.66 10.81
C GLU A 229 16.26 11.51 10.68
N TRP A 230 14.99 11.82 10.37
CA TRP A 230 13.91 10.84 10.21
C TRP A 230 13.57 10.54 8.75
N ARG A 231 14.25 11.21 7.80
CA ARG A 231 14.09 10.99 6.36
C ARG A 231 15.04 9.92 5.84
#